data_AF-A0A4C1ZW12-F1
#
_entry.id   AF-A0A4C1ZW12-F1
#
_cell.length_a   1.000
_cell.length_b   1.000
_cell.length_c   1.000
_cell.angle_alpha   90.00
_cell.angle_beta   90.00
_cell.angle_gamma   90.00
#
_symmetry.space_group_name_H-M   'P 1'
#
loop_
_entity.id
_entity.type
_entity.pdbx_description
1 polymer ?
#
loop_
_entity_poly.entity_id
_entity_poly.type
_entity_poly.pdbx_seq_one_letter_code
_entity_poly.pdbx_strand_id
1 'polypeptide(L)'
;MILQNKDPPPRVARWALLLEGYDYQIEHRPGSRMKHADALSLYPTCLKTQFPKESKLYPKYPGPYEVIMKKRNDRYAVREIGNTEGPINTTSSADIMKPWVSSEDGNVSSGADG
;
A
#
# COMPACT_ATOMS: atom_id res chain seq x y z
N MET A 1 -21.14 -29.91 12.03
CA MET A 1 -21.45 -29.10 13.23
C MET A 1 -20.15 -28.96 14.03
N ILE A 2 -19.45 -27.83 13.94
CA ILE A 2 -18.04 -27.66 14.39
C ILE A 2 -17.94 -27.37 15.90
N LEU A 3 -19.06 -27.36 16.61
CA LEU A 3 -19.11 -27.18 18.06
C LEU A 3 -18.88 -28.49 18.85
N GLN A 4 -18.07 -29.42 18.35
CA GLN A 4 -17.67 -30.59 19.16
C GLN A 4 -16.53 -30.29 20.14
N ASN A 5 -15.88 -29.13 20.01
CA ASN A 5 -14.86 -28.66 20.95
C ASN A 5 -15.49 -27.67 21.93
N LYS A 6 -15.42 -27.98 23.23
CA LYS A 6 -16.09 -27.21 24.30
C LYS A 6 -15.64 -25.75 24.39
N ASP A 7 -14.43 -25.42 23.94
CA ASP A 7 -13.87 -24.07 24.01
C ASP A 7 -13.21 -23.67 22.68
N PRO A 8 -13.63 -22.55 22.04
CA PRO A 8 -12.97 -22.06 20.84
C PRO A 8 -11.58 -21.51 21.19
N PRO A 9 -10.57 -21.68 20.30
CA PRO A 9 -9.26 -21.09 20.52
C PRO A 9 -9.37 -19.56 20.67
N PRO A 10 -8.53 -18.92 21.50
CA PRO A 10 -8.64 -17.48 21.81
C PRO A 10 -8.69 -16.58 20.58
N ARG A 11 -8.03 -17.00 19.48
CA ARG A 11 -8.04 -16.29 18.19
C ARG A 11 -9.43 -16.19 17.55
N VAL A 12 -10.30 -17.18 17.79
CA VAL A 12 -11.63 -17.29 17.17
C VAL A 12 -12.74 -16.88 18.13
N ALA A 13 -12.47 -16.81 19.44
CA ALA A 13 -13.46 -16.49 20.48
C ALA A 13 -14.23 -15.17 20.22
N ARG A 14 -13.54 -14.10 19.79
CA ARG A 14 -14.20 -12.82 19.45
C ARG A 14 -15.21 -12.98 18.30
N TRP A 15 -14.85 -13.77 17.30
CA TRP A 15 -15.71 -14.00 16.13
C TRP A 15 -16.86 -14.96 16.45
N ALA A 16 -16.67 -15.89 17.39
CA ALA A 16 -17.73 -16.81 17.83
C ALA A 16 -18.95 -16.06 18.38
N LEU A 17 -18.74 -15.03 19.21
CA LEU A 17 -19.81 -14.17 19.74
C LEU A 17 -20.58 -13.43 18.63
N LEU A 18 -19.87 -13.00 17.58
CA LEU A 18 -20.50 -12.30 16.45
C LEU A 18 -21.33 -13.27 15.58
N LEU A 19 -20.79 -14.46 15.34
CA LEU A 19 -21.41 -15.47 14.49
C LEU A 19 -22.59 -16.17 15.17
N GLU A 20 -22.70 -16.10 16.50
CA GLU A 20 -23.83 -16.66 17.27
C GLU A 20 -25.20 -16.15 16.79
N GLY A 21 -25.28 -14.92 16.28
CA GLY A 21 -26.53 -14.34 15.76
C GLY A 21 -26.89 -14.75 14.32
N TYR A 22 -26.11 -15.61 13.68
CA TYR A 22 -26.33 -15.99 12.28
C TYR A 22 -26.53 -17.49 12.13
N ASP A 23 -27.47 -17.88 11.26
CA ASP A 23 -27.60 -19.25 10.82
C ASP A 23 -26.62 -19.52 9.68
N TYR A 24 -25.53 -20.24 9.97
CA TYR A 24 -24.51 -20.57 8.98
C TYR A 24 -24.19 -22.07 8.96
N GLN A 25 -23.78 -22.55 7.79
CA GLN A 25 -23.24 -23.90 7.59
C GLN A 25 -21.78 -23.79 7.17
N ILE A 26 -20.89 -24.47 7.88
CA ILE A 26 -19.47 -24.45 7.54
C ILE A 26 -19.18 -25.56 6.53
N GLU A 27 -18.76 -25.16 5.33
CA GLU A 27 -18.35 -26.05 4.25
C GLU A 27 -16.88 -25.82 3.91
N HIS A 28 -16.10 -26.90 3.78
CA HIS A 28 -14.76 -26.81 3.21
C HIS A 28 -14.86 -26.63 1.68
N ARG A 29 -14.23 -25.57 1.16
CA ARG A 29 -14.19 -25.29 -0.28
C ARG A 29 -12.73 -25.22 -0.76
N PRO A 30 -12.31 -26.05 -1.73
CA PRO A 30 -10.96 -25.96 -2.28
C PRO A 30 -10.77 -24.65 -3.05
N GLY A 31 -9.55 -24.12 -3.07
CA GLY A 31 -9.23 -22.81 -3.67
C GLY A 31 -9.66 -22.66 -5.14
N SER A 32 -9.70 -23.76 -5.91
CA SER A 32 -10.21 -23.75 -7.29
C SER A 32 -11.67 -23.28 -7.42
N ARG A 33 -12.48 -23.43 -6.36
CA ARG A 33 -13.89 -23.01 -6.30
C ARG A 33 -14.09 -21.62 -5.68
N MET A 34 -13.00 -20.97 -5.23
CA MET A 34 -13.01 -19.67 -4.54
C MET A 34 -12.26 -18.56 -5.32
N LYS A 35 -12.09 -18.70 -6.64
CA LYS A 35 -11.37 -17.70 -7.47
C LYS A 35 -11.90 -16.27 -7.35
N HIS A 36 -13.22 -16.12 -7.16
CA HIS A 36 -13.85 -14.82 -6.96
C HIS A 36 -13.45 -14.18 -5.62
N ALA A 37 -13.40 -14.97 -4.54
CA ALA A 37 -12.95 -14.50 -3.24
C ALA A 37 -11.46 -14.16 -3.25
N ASP A 38 -10.65 -14.97 -3.93
CA ASP A 38 -9.22 -14.74 -4.11
C ASP A 38 -8.97 -13.43 -4.89
N ALA A 39 -9.63 -13.25 -6.04
CA ALA A 39 -9.52 -12.03 -6.84
C ALA A 39 -9.94 -10.76 -6.08
N LEU A 40 -10.99 -10.82 -5.25
CA LEU A 40 -11.40 -9.70 -4.41
C LEU A 40 -10.42 -9.43 -3.27
N SER A 41 -9.83 -10.47 -2.68
CA SER A 41 -8.82 -10.33 -1.63
C SER A 41 -7.51 -9.71 -2.13
N LEU A 42 -7.19 -9.95 -3.41
CA LEU A 42 -6.02 -9.40 -4.10
C LEU A 42 -6.27 -7.99 -4.66
N TYR A 43 -7.50 -7.48 -4.60
CA TYR A 43 -7.79 -6.17 -5.16
C TYR A 43 -7.04 -5.08 -4.36
N PRO A 44 -6.28 -4.19 -5.01
CA PRO A 44 -5.35 -3.27 -4.35
C PRO A 44 -6.02 -2.17 -3.52
N THR A 45 -7.35 -2.16 -3.41
CA THR A 45 -8.12 -1.22 -2.57
C THR A 45 -8.02 -1.56 -1.09
N CYS A 46 -7.96 -2.84 -0.71
CA CYS A 46 -7.83 -3.25 0.71
C CYS A 46 -6.42 -3.05 1.27
N LEU A 47 -5.38 -3.05 0.43
CA LEU A 47 -4.00 -2.83 0.85
C LEU A 47 -3.76 -1.38 1.32
N LYS A 48 -4.51 -0.42 0.78
CA LYS A 48 -4.32 1.01 1.06
C LYS A 48 -4.83 1.44 2.44
N THR A 49 -5.81 0.72 3.00
CA THR A 49 -6.40 1.01 4.31
C THR A 49 -5.89 0.10 5.43
N GLN A 50 -5.23 -1.02 5.11
CA GLN A 50 -4.77 -2.00 6.11
C GLN A 50 -3.30 -1.89 6.47
N PHE A 51 -2.47 -1.25 5.65
CA PHE A 51 -1.06 -1.07 5.97
C PHE A 51 -0.78 0.30 6.57
N PRO A 52 -0.11 0.38 7.72
CA PRO A 52 0.40 1.65 8.21
C PRO A 52 1.35 2.26 7.17
N LYS A 53 1.41 3.60 7.10
CA LYS A 53 2.23 4.38 6.16
C LYS A 53 3.73 3.99 6.13
N GLU A 54 4.18 3.21 7.11
CA GLU A 54 5.56 2.73 7.28
C GLU A 54 5.75 1.22 6.96
N SER A 55 4.78 0.57 6.30
CA SER A 55 4.97 -0.83 5.90
C SER A 55 6.01 -0.94 4.76
N LYS A 56 6.74 -2.06 4.70
CA LYS A 56 7.70 -2.34 3.61
C LYS A 56 7.06 -2.30 2.21
N LEU A 57 5.74 -2.43 2.13
CA LEU A 57 4.96 -2.41 0.90
C LEU A 57 4.43 -1.01 0.55
N TYR A 58 4.55 -0.02 1.46
CA TYR A 58 4.13 1.34 1.19
C TYR A 58 5.22 2.09 0.40
N PRO A 59 4.89 2.81 -0.68
CA PRO A 59 5.86 3.60 -1.41
C PRO A 59 6.50 4.66 -0.53
N LYS A 60 7.84 4.66 -0.43
CA LYS A 60 8.58 5.65 0.37
C LYS A 60 8.35 7.10 -0.09
N TYR A 61 8.09 7.31 -1.37
CA TYR A 61 7.82 8.62 -1.95
C TYR A 61 6.43 8.60 -2.58
N PRO A 62 5.51 9.50 -2.16
CA PRO A 62 4.22 9.64 -2.82
C PRO A 62 4.43 10.27 -4.19
N GLY A 63 3.72 9.77 -5.20
CA GLY A 63 3.44 10.40 -6.50
C GLY A 63 4.58 11.09 -7.29
N PRO A 64 4.35 11.41 -8.57
CA PRO A 64 5.13 12.42 -9.25
C PRO A 64 4.65 13.82 -8.87
N TYR A 65 5.59 14.68 -8.46
CA TYR A 65 5.32 16.08 -8.11
C TYR A 65 6.16 17.02 -8.99
N GLU A 66 5.55 18.12 -9.43
CA GLU A 66 6.20 19.22 -10.13
C GLU A 66 6.61 20.29 -9.12
N VAL A 67 7.84 20.80 -9.23
CA VAL A 67 8.31 21.95 -8.44
C VAL A 67 7.78 23.24 -9.08
N ILE A 68 6.91 23.94 -8.37
CA ILE A 68 6.35 25.22 -8.83
C ILE A 68 7.27 26.39 -8.48
N MET A 69 7.81 26.38 -7.25
CA MET A 69 8.57 27.51 -6.72
C MET A 69 9.58 27.07 -5.67
N LYS A 70 10.81 27.55 -5.77
CA LYS A 70 11.83 27.41 -4.72
C LYS A 70 11.55 28.41 -3.59
N LYS A 71 11.45 27.91 -2.36
CA LYS A 71 11.35 28.70 -1.13
C LYS A 71 12.73 28.79 -0.46
N ARG A 72 12.81 29.60 0.59
CA ARG A 72 13.97 29.66 1.47
C ARG A 72 14.14 28.33 2.21
N ASN A 73 15.37 28.06 2.66
CA ASN A 73 15.68 26.91 3.52
C ASN A 73 15.49 25.54 2.83
N ASP A 74 15.80 25.49 1.54
CA ASP A 74 15.73 24.28 0.71
C ASP A 74 14.35 23.59 0.71
N ARG A 75 13.32 24.43 0.79
CA ARG A 75 11.92 24.03 0.67
C ARG A 75 11.41 24.40 -0.71
N TYR A 76 10.47 23.61 -1.22
CA TYR A 76 9.89 23.79 -2.53
C TYR A 76 8.36 23.74 -2.42
N ALA A 77 7.69 24.65 -3.11
CA ALA A 77 6.27 24.49 -3.39
C ALA A 77 6.13 23.44 -4.49
N VAL A 78 5.43 22.37 -4.20
CA VAL A 78 5.21 21.25 -5.10
C VAL A 78 3.74 21.13 -5.46
N ARG A 79 3.47 20.80 -6.72
CA ARG A 79 2.15 20.44 -7.24
C ARG A 79 2.14 18.98 -7.61
N GLU A 80 1.06 18.28 -7.32
CA GLU A 80 0.91 16.91 -7.77
C GLU A 80 0.67 16.83 -9.28
N ILE A 81 1.34 15.89 -9.96
CA ILE A 81 1.13 15.59 -11.38
C ILE A 81 0.23 14.34 -11.46
N GLY A 82 -1.06 14.51 -11.71
CA GLY A 82 -2.01 13.41 -11.88
C GLY A 82 -3.13 13.38 -10.83
N ASN A 83 -3.78 12.23 -10.68
CA ASN A 83 -4.96 12.03 -9.83
C ASN A 83 -4.65 11.14 -8.61
N THR A 84 -3.51 11.36 -7.96
CA THR A 84 -3.13 10.74 -6.69
C THR A 84 -3.80 11.52 -5.54
N GLU A 85 -3.91 10.87 -4.39
CA GLU A 85 -4.66 11.36 -3.24
C GLU A 85 -3.76 12.21 -2.32
N GLY A 86 -3.04 13.18 -2.91
CA GLY A 86 -2.16 14.11 -2.21
C GLY A 86 -2.73 15.53 -2.15
N PRO A 87 -2.23 16.40 -1.26
CA PRO A 87 -2.63 17.79 -1.28
C PRO A 87 -2.06 18.46 -2.54
N ILE A 88 -2.97 18.94 -3.39
CA ILE A 88 -2.69 19.48 -4.74
C ILE A 88 -1.56 20.51 -4.73
N ASN A 89 -1.48 21.33 -3.68
CA ASN A 89 -0.39 22.28 -3.48
C ASN A 89 0.17 22.12 -2.05
N THR A 90 1.44 21.73 -1.93
CA THR A 90 2.10 21.56 -0.63
C THR A 90 3.49 22.19 -0.63
N THR A 91 4.00 22.53 0.56
CA THR A 91 5.44 22.81 0.74
C THR A 91 6.17 21.56 1.20
N SER A 92 7.14 21.11 0.43
CA SER A 92 7.99 19.97 0.77
C SER A 92 9.44 20.42 0.98
N SER A 93 10.22 19.68 1.77
CA SER A 93 11.66 19.93 1.95
C SER A 93 12.46 19.03 1.01
N ALA A 94 13.63 19.45 0.55
CA ALA A 94 14.46 18.68 -0.38
C ALA A 94 14.78 17.25 0.12
N ASP A 95 15.01 17.10 1.43
CA ASP A 95 15.40 15.83 2.06
C ASP A 95 14.39 14.69 1.86
N ILE A 96 13.13 15.03 1.61
CA ILE A 96 12.03 14.08 1.40
C ILE A 96 11.57 14.01 -0.06
N MET A 97 12.31 14.64 -0.98
CA MET A 97 12.06 14.60 -2.41
C MET A 97 13.08 13.71 -3.12
N LYS A 98 12.68 13.15 -4.27
CA LYS A 98 13.60 12.49 -5.19
C LYS A 98 13.47 13.14 -6.56
N PRO A 99 14.58 13.46 -7.25
CA PRO A 99 14.53 13.91 -8.62
C PRO A 99 13.95 12.80 -9.50
N TRP A 100 13.19 13.20 -10.51
CA TRP A 100 12.69 12.27 -11.52
C TRP A 100 13.87 11.78 -12.36
N VAL A 101 13.96 10.47 -12.61
CA VAL A 101 14.99 9.92 -13.49
C VAL A 101 14.53 10.15 -14.93
N SER A 102 15.11 11.15 -15.59
CA SER A 102 15.07 11.26 -17.04
C SER A 102 15.90 10.11 -17.60
N SER A 103 15.35 9.31 -18.51
CA SER A 103 16.00 8.11 -19.06
C SER A 103 17.28 8.38 -19.90
N GLU A 104 17.95 9.51 -19.73
CA GLU A 104 19.06 9.97 -20.57
C GLU A 104 20.44 9.95 -19.87
N ASP A 105 20.51 9.61 -18.58
CA ASP A 105 21.78 9.57 -17.83
C ASP A 105 22.38 8.15 -17.75
N GLY A 106 22.26 7.37 -18.83
CA GLY A 106 22.76 6.00 -18.94
C GLY A 106 24.05 5.82 -19.73
N ASN A 107 24.80 6.88 -20.06
CA ASN A 107 26.03 6.76 -20.82
C ASN A 107 27.13 7.73 -20.34
N VAL A 108 28.38 7.25 -20.37
CA VAL A 108 29.66 7.83 -19.91
C VAL A 108 29.97 7.53 -18.43
N SER A 109 31.03 6.81 -18.04
CA SER A 109 32.33 6.55 -18.70
C SER A 109 32.83 5.11 -18.51
N SER A 110 33.23 4.56 -19.65
CA SER A 110 34.14 3.44 -19.90
C SER A 110 35.33 3.33 -18.93
N GLY A 111 35.66 2.09 -18.58
CA GLY A 111 36.90 1.74 -17.90
C GLY A 111 38.15 2.12 -18.70
N ALA A 112 39.17 2.54 -17.96
CA ALA A 112 40.55 2.59 -18.39
C ALA A 112 41.42 2.33 -17.16
N ASP A 113 41.59 1.05 -16.82
CA ASP A 113 42.71 0.59 -16.00
C ASP A 113 43.80 0.13 -16.98
N GLY A 114 44.97 0.74 -16.88
CA GLY A 114 46.22 0.36 -17.54
C GLY A 114 47.33 0.30 -16.51
#